data_AF-A0A1A6G164-F1
#
_entry.id   AF-A0A1A6G164-F1
#
_cell.length_a   1.000
_cell.length_b   1.000
_cell.length_c   1.000
_cell.angle_alpha   90.00
_cell.angle_beta   90.00
_cell.angle_gamma   90.00
#
_symmetry.space_group_name_H-M   'P 1'
#
loop_
_entity.id
_entity.type
_entity.pdbx_description
1 polymer ?
#
loop_
_entity_poly.entity_id
_entity_poly.type
_entity_poly.pdbx_seq_one_letter_code
_entity_poly.pdbx_strand_id
1 'polypeptide(L)'
;MKANISSPATGYQKFIEVDDECKHRTFYKGMAMEAAADALGESGRVMWSESVVEITNKSLIQESKKPKTKAPMSQHLVTPHVLQHKRLRIALKKQCTKKNKKVAEYAKLLAKRMKEAKENHQEQTSKRCRLSSLRASASKSEFSQN
;
A
#
# COMPACT_ATOMS: atom_id res chain seq x y z
N MET A 1 5.33 20.23 -46.91
CA MET A 1 4.85 19.81 -45.58
C MET A 1 5.73 20.42 -44.49
N LYS A 2 5.15 20.82 -43.34
CA LYS A 2 5.93 21.21 -42.15
C LYS A 2 6.23 19.99 -41.27
N ALA A 3 7.50 19.63 -41.16
CA ALA A 3 7.97 18.54 -40.31
C ALA A 3 8.57 19.07 -39.01
N ASN A 4 8.27 18.41 -37.90
CA ASN A 4 8.86 18.70 -36.60
C ASN A 4 9.82 17.58 -36.22
N ILE A 5 11.12 17.84 -36.24
CA ILE A 5 12.14 16.83 -35.92
C ILE A 5 12.67 17.08 -34.51
N SER A 6 12.61 16.06 -33.65
CA SER A 6 13.12 16.11 -32.28
C SER A 6 14.24 15.09 -32.07
N SER A 7 15.31 15.50 -31.40
CA SER A 7 16.36 14.60 -30.89
C SER A 7 16.10 14.29 -29.42
N PRO A 8 15.69 13.06 -29.06
CA PRO A 8 15.39 12.72 -27.67
C PRO A 8 16.64 12.74 -26.77
N ALA A 9 17.81 12.44 -27.34
CA ALA A 9 19.08 12.41 -26.60
C ALA A 9 19.48 13.79 -26.05
N THR A 10 19.16 14.86 -26.78
CA THR A 10 19.56 16.23 -26.42
C THR A 10 18.36 17.12 -26.06
N GLY A 11 17.14 16.69 -26.37
CA GLY A 11 15.91 17.48 -26.15
C GLY A 11 15.72 18.62 -27.16
N TYR A 12 16.60 18.75 -28.17
CA TYR A 12 16.48 19.77 -29.21
C TYR A 12 15.38 19.42 -30.22
N GLN A 13 14.71 20.45 -30.72
CA GLN A 13 13.65 20.35 -31.70
C GLN A 13 13.87 21.38 -32.82
N LYS A 14 13.68 20.97 -34.08
CA LYS A 14 13.80 21.84 -35.25
C LYS A 14 12.58 21.66 -36.15
N PHE A 15 12.02 22.78 -36.59
CA PHE A 15 11.02 22.79 -37.65
C PHE A 15 11.70 22.87 -39.00
N ILE A 16 11.29 22.01 -39.93
CA ILE A 16 11.76 22.02 -41.31
C ILE A 16 10.54 22.11 -42.22
N GLU A 17 10.59 23.07 -43.14
CA GLU A 17 9.65 23.16 -44.25
C GLU A 17 10.23 22.31 -45.39
N VAL A 18 9.52 21.24 -45.74
CA VAL A 18 9.88 20.30 -46.80
C VAL A 18 8.94 20.55 -47.97
N ASP A 19 9.40 21.33 -48.94
CA ASP A 19 8.59 21.69 -50.11
C ASP A 19 8.67 20.65 -51.23
N ASP A 20 9.72 19.82 -51.23
CA ASP A 20 9.96 18.77 -52.22
C ASP A 20 9.16 17.49 -51.90
N GLU A 21 8.27 17.11 -52.82
CA GLU A 21 7.40 15.92 -52.70
C GLU A 21 8.20 14.61 -52.70
N CYS A 22 9.33 14.55 -53.39
CA CYS A 22 10.19 13.35 -53.41
C CYS A 22 10.76 13.06 -52.01
N LYS A 23 11.12 14.11 -51.27
CA LYS A 23 11.61 14.00 -49.88
C LYS A 23 10.49 13.65 -48.91
N HIS A 24 9.30 14.17 -49.17
CA HIS A 24 8.12 13.89 -48.35
C HIS A 24 7.67 12.42 -48.47
N ARG A 25 7.85 11.81 -49.65
CA ARG A 25 7.41 10.44 -49.94
C ARG A 25 7.92 9.41 -48.94
N THR A 26 9.14 9.57 -48.44
CA THR A 26 9.78 8.65 -47.48
C THR A 26 9.06 8.60 -46.12
N PHE A 27 8.30 9.66 -45.78
CA PHE A 27 7.59 9.79 -44.50
C PHE A 27 6.12 9.35 -44.55
N TYR A 28 5.59 8.99 -45.72
CA TYR A 28 4.27 8.35 -45.84
C TYR A 28 4.35 6.86 -45.48
N LYS A 29 4.79 6.57 -44.27
CA LYS A 29 4.81 5.23 -43.67
C LYS A 29 3.95 5.24 -42.40
N GLY A 30 3.74 4.06 -41.81
CA GLY A 30 3.02 3.94 -40.55
C GLY A 30 3.73 4.67 -39.40
N MET A 31 2.97 5.02 -38.36
CA MET A 31 3.54 5.56 -37.11
C MET A 31 4.50 4.55 -36.47
N ALA A 32 5.51 5.04 -35.76
CA ALA A 32 6.56 4.24 -35.12
C ALA A 32 7.43 3.43 -36.11
N MET A 33 7.36 3.75 -37.39
CA MET A 33 8.23 3.16 -38.41
C MET A 33 9.48 4.02 -38.59
N GLU A 34 10.61 3.35 -38.75
CA GLU A 34 11.89 3.96 -39.09
C GLU A 34 11.95 4.31 -40.60
N ALA A 35 12.45 5.50 -40.87
CA ALA A 35 12.69 6.01 -42.20
C ALA A 35 14.13 6.52 -42.30
N ALA A 36 14.86 6.06 -43.31
CA ALA A 36 16.15 6.64 -43.66
C ALA A 36 15.94 8.12 -44.05
N ALA A 37 16.68 9.01 -43.41
CA ALA A 37 16.59 10.45 -43.60
C ALA A 37 17.55 10.98 -44.66
N ASP A 38 18.29 10.10 -45.35
CA ASP A 38 19.25 10.45 -46.39
C ASP A 38 18.66 11.37 -47.47
N ALA A 39 17.37 11.15 -47.80
CA ALA A 39 16.65 11.96 -48.78
C ALA A 39 16.46 13.43 -48.36
N LEU A 40 16.55 13.75 -47.06
CA LEU A 40 16.49 15.13 -46.58
C LEU A 40 17.77 15.91 -46.93
N GLY A 41 18.89 15.21 -47.17
CA GLY A 41 20.16 15.80 -47.61
C GLY A 41 20.86 16.60 -46.52
N GLU A 42 21.44 17.74 -46.87
CA GLU A 42 22.03 18.69 -45.92
C GLU A 42 21.04 19.84 -45.70
N SER A 43 20.59 20.05 -44.46
CA SER A 43 19.66 21.13 -44.11
C SER A 43 20.27 22.07 -43.07
N GLY A 44 20.94 23.11 -43.56
CA GLY A 44 21.69 24.05 -42.73
C GLY A 44 22.97 23.42 -42.20
N ARG A 45 23.20 23.44 -40.87
CA ARG A 45 24.36 22.82 -40.20
C ARG A 45 24.21 21.32 -39.90
N VAL A 46 23.18 20.66 -40.43
CA VAL A 46 22.86 19.27 -40.10
C VAL A 46 22.93 18.42 -41.36
N MET A 47 23.87 17.49 -41.33
CA MET A 47 23.98 16.39 -42.28
C MET A 47 23.02 15.29 -41.85
N TRP A 48 22.07 14.94 -42.73
CA TRP A 48 21.12 13.84 -42.49
C TRP A 48 21.59 12.52 -43.09
N SER A 49 22.81 12.48 -43.64
CA SER A 49 23.44 11.25 -44.16
C SER A 49 23.59 10.21 -43.06
N GLU A 50 23.12 9.00 -43.32
CA GLU A 50 23.08 7.83 -42.42
C GLU A 50 22.16 8.01 -41.20
N SER A 51 21.36 9.08 -41.15
CA SER A 51 20.41 9.30 -40.05
C SER A 51 19.12 8.51 -40.28
N VAL A 52 18.63 7.86 -39.23
CA VAL A 52 17.33 7.17 -39.21
C VAL A 52 16.38 7.96 -38.33
N VAL A 53 15.17 8.23 -38.82
CA VAL A 53 14.13 9.00 -38.11
C VAL A 53 12.90 8.14 -37.92
N GLU A 54 12.36 8.13 -36.70
CA GLU A 54 11.09 7.48 -36.37
C GLU A 54 9.90 8.42 -36.60
N ILE A 55 8.88 7.96 -37.31
CA ILE A 55 7.70 8.78 -37.65
C ILE A 55 6.72 8.83 -36.46
N THR A 56 6.47 10.02 -35.94
CA THR A 56 5.51 10.25 -34.84
C THR A 56 4.51 11.36 -35.19
N ASN A 57 3.25 11.20 -34.74
CA ASN A 57 2.22 12.23 -34.87
C ASN A 57 2.20 13.07 -33.59
N LYS A 58 2.80 14.26 -33.63
CA LYS A 58 2.74 15.21 -32.51
C LYS A 58 2.16 16.54 -33.01
N SER A 59 1.03 16.94 -32.43
CA SER A 59 0.40 18.21 -32.76
C SER A 59 1.23 19.40 -32.26
N LEU A 60 1.22 20.48 -33.02
CA LEU A 60 1.96 21.71 -32.74
C LEU A 60 1.34 22.44 -31.54
N ILE A 61 2.11 22.68 -30.48
CA ILE A 61 1.67 23.47 -29.32
C ILE A 61 2.06 24.94 -29.57
N GLN A 62 1.07 25.84 -29.61
CA GLN A 62 1.32 27.28 -29.67
C GLN A 62 1.62 27.85 -28.28
N GLU A 63 2.70 28.62 -28.18
CA GLU A 63 3.19 29.22 -26.93
C GLU A 63 2.74 30.69 -26.82
N SER A 64 1.62 30.95 -26.13
CA SER A 64 1.16 32.32 -25.85
C SER A 64 0.62 32.48 -24.42
N LYS A 65 1.34 31.93 -23.42
CA LYS A 65 0.96 32.04 -22.00
C LYS A 65 2.02 32.80 -21.20
N LYS A 66 1.57 33.72 -20.34
CA LYS A 66 2.41 34.46 -19.38
C LYS A 66 3.24 33.48 -18.52
N PRO A 67 4.49 33.82 -18.17
CA PRO A 67 5.33 32.95 -17.35
C PRO A 67 4.70 32.76 -15.96
N LYS A 68 4.57 31.50 -15.52
CA LYS A 68 4.10 31.13 -14.18
C LYS A 68 5.19 30.34 -13.48
N THR A 69 5.54 30.75 -12.26
CA THR A 69 6.42 29.96 -11.40
C THR A 69 5.66 28.75 -10.88
N LYS A 70 6.21 27.55 -11.08
CA LYS A 70 5.70 26.29 -10.54
C LYS A 70 6.78 25.70 -9.65
N ALA A 71 6.40 25.30 -8.45
CA ALA A 71 7.26 24.53 -7.57
C ALA A 71 6.76 23.07 -7.54
N PRO A 72 7.64 22.07 -7.67
CA PRO A 72 7.23 20.68 -7.54
C PRO A 72 6.87 20.38 -6.09
N MET A 73 5.79 19.63 -5.88
CA MET A 73 5.49 19.07 -4.57
C MET A 73 6.54 18.02 -4.23
N SER A 74 7.39 18.32 -3.25
CA SER A 74 8.39 17.36 -2.77
C SER A 74 7.70 16.25 -1.99
N GLN A 75 7.71 15.05 -2.55
CA GLN A 75 7.14 13.86 -1.90
C GLN A 75 8.11 13.35 -0.81
N HIS A 76 7.57 12.65 0.21
CA HIS A 76 8.34 12.07 1.32
C HIS A 76 9.12 13.06 2.19
N LEU A 77 8.74 14.34 2.18
CA LEU A 77 9.28 15.33 3.08
C LEU A 77 8.85 15.04 4.53
N VAL A 78 9.81 15.08 5.47
CA VAL A 78 9.51 14.99 6.90
C VAL A 78 8.81 16.27 7.34
N THR A 79 7.47 16.22 7.43
CA THR A 79 6.65 17.34 7.89
C THR A 79 6.21 17.15 9.34
N PRO A 80 5.88 18.24 10.07
CA PRO A 80 5.31 18.15 11.42
C PRO A 80 4.07 17.25 11.49
N HIS A 81 3.27 17.22 10.41
CA HIS A 81 2.11 16.35 10.25
C HIS A 81 2.49 14.85 10.25
N VAL A 82 3.55 14.47 9.54
CA VAL A 82 4.09 13.09 9.56
C VAL A 82 4.54 12.72 10.98
N LEU A 83 5.17 13.65 11.71
CA LEU A 83 5.58 13.42 13.11
C LEU A 83 4.37 13.25 14.03
N GLN A 84 3.31 14.05 13.84
CA GLN A 84 2.06 13.94 14.59
C GLN A 84 1.39 12.57 14.38
N HIS A 85 1.30 12.10 13.13
CA HIS A 85 0.78 10.76 12.84
C HIS A 85 1.62 9.65 13.48
N LYS A 86 2.96 9.77 13.46
CA LYS A 86 3.84 8.82 14.15
C LYS A 86 3.56 8.76 15.65
N ARG A 87 3.44 9.93 16.31
CA ARG A 87 3.11 10.03 17.74
C ARG A 87 1.74 9.42 18.05
N LEU A 88 0.71 9.73 17.25
CA LEU A 88 -0.64 9.19 17.42
C LEU A 88 -0.66 7.66 17.32
N ARG A 89 0.01 7.07 16.32
CA ARG A 89 0.09 5.61 16.15
C ARG A 89 0.67 4.92 17.38
N ILE A 90 1.73 5.49 17.96
CA ILE A 90 2.35 4.95 19.18
C ILE A 90 1.40 5.08 20.37
N ALA A 91 0.73 6.22 20.52
CA ALA A 91 -0.23 6.45 21.59
C ALA A 91 -1.41 5.46 21.54
N LEU A 92 -1.99 5.22 20.36
CA LEU A 92 -3.07 4.26 20.18
C LEU A 92 -2.65 2.83 20.53
N LYS A 93 -1.45 2.39 20.10
CA LYS A 93 -0.90 1.08 20.49
C LYS A 93 -0.76 0.94 22.02
N LYS A 94 -0.29 1.99 22.69
CA LYS A 94 -0.21 2.03 24.16
C LYS A 94 -1.60 1.97 24.82
N GLN A 95 -2.60 2.63 24.23
CA GLN A 95 -3.97 2.59 24.74
C GLN A 95 -4.61 1.20 24.60
N CYS A 96 -4.43 0.54 23.46
CA CYS A 96 -4.95 -0.81 23.23
C CYS A 96 -4.37 -1.84 24.21
N THR A 97 -3.06 -1.81 24.42
CA THR A 97 -2.40 -2.69 25.40
C THR A 97 -2.88 -2.42 26.83
N LYS A 98 -3.08 -1.15 27.21
CA LYS A 98 -3.68 -0.79 28.51
C LYS A 98 -5.10 -1.32 28.67
N LYS A 99 -5.94 -1.29 27.63
CA LYS A 99 -7.30 -1.88 27.66
C LYS A 99 -7.25 -3.40 27.83
N ASN A 100 -6.38 -4.09 27.09
CA ASN A 100 -6.22 -5.54 27.19
C ASN A 100 -5.78 -6.00 28.58
N LYS A 101 -4.97 -5.22 29.31
CA LYS A 101 -4.62 -5.51 30.71
C LYS A 101 -5.85 -5.62 31.62
N LYS A 102 -6.83 -4.72 31.49
CA LYS A 102 -8.07 -4.75 32.27
C LYS A 102 -8.93 -5.99 31.97
N VAL A 103 -9.00 -6.38 30.68
CA VAL A 103 -9.70 -7.60 30.27
C VAL A 103 -9.04 -8.83 30.89
N ALA A 104 -7.70 -8.89 30.91
CA ALA A 104 -6.97 -9.97 31.54
C ALA A 104 -7.17 -10.02 33.06
N GLU A 105 -7.27 -8.87 33.74
CA GLU A 105 -7.60 -8.81 35.17
C GLU A 105 -9.00 -9.37 35.46
N TYR A 106 -9.99 -9.02 34.64
CA TYR A 106 -11.35 -9.57 34.76
C TYR A 106 -11.39 -11.08 34.53
N ALA A 107 -10.66 -11.58 33.53
CA ALA A 107 -10.56 -13.02 33.28
C ALA A 107 -9.97 -13.79 34.48
N LYS A 108 -8.97 -13.22 35.17
CA LYS A 108 -8.40 -13.80 36.41
C LYS A 108 -9.44 -13.85 37.54
N LEU A 109 -10.23 -12.79 37.71
CA LEU A 109 -11.28 -12.75 38.72
C LEU A 109 -12.35 -13.81 38.45
N LEU A 110 -12.76 -13.96 37.19
CA LEU A 110 -13.72 -14.98 36.77
C LEU A 110 -13.20 -16.40 37.05
N ALA A 111 -11.93 -16.68 36.71
CA ALA A 111 -11.31 -17.97 36.99
C ALA A 111 -11.28 -18.29 38.50
N LYS A 112 -11.01 -17.28 39.34
CA LYS A 112 -11.07 -17.44 40.80
C LYS A 112 -12.47 -17.81 41.27
N ARG A 113 -13.50 -17.12 40.79
CA ARG A 113 -14.92 -17.40 41.14
C ARG A 113 -15.36 -18.79 40.71
N MET A 114 -14.97 -19.23 39.51
CA MET A 114 -15.28 -20.57 39.01
C MET A 114 -14.62 -21.67 39.85
N LYS A 115 -13.36 -21.45 40.27
CA LYS A 115 -12.62 -22.38 41.14
C LYS A 115 -13.27 -22.49 42.52
N GLU A 116 -13.59 -21.36 43.14
CA GLU A 116 -14.27 -21.29 44.43
C GLU A 116 -15.64 -22.02 44.39
N ALA A 117 -16.43 -21.78 43.34
CA ALA A 117 -17.71 -22.47 43.16
C ALA A 117 -17.55 -24.00 43.02
N LYS A 118 -16.53 -24.45 42.28
CA LYS A 118 -16.24 -25.88 42.11
C LYS A 118 -15.79 -26.53 43.43
N GLU A 119 -14.94 -25.86 44.19
CA GLU A 119 -14.48 -26.33 45.52
C GLU A 119 -15.64 -26.42 46.51
N ASN A 120 -16.50 -25.40 46.56
CA ASN A 120 -17.71 -25.42 47.40
C ASN A 120 -18.64 -26.58 47.04
N HIS A 121 -18.86 -26.84 45.74
CA HIS A 121 -19.67 -27.96 45.29
C HIS A 121 -19.05 -29.32 45.66
N GLN A 122 -17.73 -29.46 45.53
CA GLN A 122 -17.00 -30.66 45.93
C GLN A 122 -17.06 -30.88 47.45
N GLU A 123 -16.98 -29.80 48.23
CA GLU A 123 -17.11 -29.85 49.70
C GLU A 123 -18.52 -30.30 50.11
N GLN A 124 -19.57 -29.73 49.51
CA GLN A 124 -20.96 -30.14 49.76
C GLN A 124 -21.17 -31.62 49.42
N THR A 125 -20.66 -32.07 48.27
CA THR A 125 -20.70 -33.49 47.86
C THR A 125 -19.96 -34.38 48.86
N SER A 126 -18.77 -33.97 49.30
CA SER A 126 -17.97 -34.70 50.29
C SER A 126 -18.68 -34.81 51.65
N LYS A 127 -19.32 -33.72 52.10
CA LYS A 127 -20.14 -33.70 53.32
C LYS A 127 -21.32 -34.67 53.20
N ARG A 128 -22.03 -34.66 52.06
CA ARG A 128 -23.15 -35.58 51.80
C ARG A 128 -22.70 -37.04 51.85
N CYS A 129 -21.62 -37.40 51.17
CA CYS A 129 -21.08 -38.77 51.18
C CYS A 129 -20.71 -39.24 52.59
N ARG A 130 -20.05 -38.39 53.39
CA ARG A 130 -19.72 -38.69 54.79
C ARG A 130 -20.96 -38.99 55.62
N LEU A 131 -21.98 -38.13 55.54
CA LEU A 131 -23.24 -38.31 56.26
C LEU A 131 -23.96 -39.61 55.85
N SER A 132 -23.99 -39.92 54.56
CA SER A 132 -24.56 -41.19 54.07
C SER A 132 -23.83 -42.41 54.60
N SER A 133 -22.49 -42.38 54.66
CA SER A 133 -21.70 -43.49 55.20
C SER A 133 -21.93 -43.71 56.70
N LEU A 134 -21.97 -42.62 57.49
CA LEU A 134 -22.22 -42.67 58.93
C LEU A 134 -23.60 -43.27 59.23
N ARG A 135 -24.60 -42.89 58.45
CA ARG A 135 -25.95 -43.43 58.56
C ARG A 135 -25.99 -44.94 58.27
N ALA A 136 -25.27 -45.39 57.25
CA ALA A 136 -25.19 -46.81 56.90
C ALA A 136 -24.48 -47.66 57.96
N SER A 137 -23.45 -47.13 58.62
CA SER A 137 -22.80 -47.80 59.76
C SER A 137 -23.70 -47.87 60.99
N ALA A 138 -24.44 -46.81 61.32
CA ALA A 138 -25.36 -46.79 62.46
C ALA A 138 -26.50 -47.81 62.28
N SER A 139 -27.08 -47.90 61.08
CA SER A 139 -28.11 -48.92 60.79
C SER A 139 -27.59 -50.36 60.91
N LYS A 140 -26.29 -50.59 60.66
CA LYS A 140 -25.67 -51.92 60.80
C LYS A 140 -25.42 -52.30 62.26
N SER A 141 -25.04 -51.36 63.11
CA SER A 141 -24.90 -51.61 64.55
C SER A 141 -26.24 -51.88 65.21
N GLU A 142 -27.29 -51.14 64.85
CA GLU A 142 -28.66 -51.35 65.36
C GLU A 142 -29.24 -52.71 64.92
N PHE A 143 -28.95 -53.16 63.70
CA PHE A 143 -29.39 -54.48 63.22
C PHE A 143 -28.68 -55.65 63.92
N SER A 144 -27.43 -55.48 64.35
CA SER A 144 -26.65 -56.55 65.01
C SER A 144 -26.93 -56.69 66.51
N GLN A 145 -27.74 -55.81 67.10
CA GLN A 145 -28.14 -55.83 68.52
C GLN A 145 -29.52 -56.47 68.78
N ASN A 146 -30.20 -56.95 67.73
CA ASN A 146 -31.47 -57.67 67.81
C ASN A 146 -31.30 -59.16 67.50
#